data_AF-A0A7C6D5A5-F1
#
_entry.id   AF-A0A7C6D5A5-F1
#
_cell.length_a   1.000
_cell.length_b   1.000
_cell.length_c   1.000
_cell.angle_alpha   90.00
_cell.angle_beta   90.00
_cell.angle_gamma   90.00
#
_symmetry.space_group_name_H-M   'P 1'
#
loop_
_entity.id
_entity.type
_entity.pdbx_description
1 polymer ?
#
loop_
_entity_poly.entity_id
_entity_poly.type
_entity_poly.pdbx_seq_one_letter_code
_entity_poly.pdbx_strand_id
1 'polypeptide(L)' 'EKYETVIVHDGQAAVQAFEAHHPDLLLLDVMMPVIDGFSVCREIRKISQVPIIMITAQPALLLSLHPAMRLRQTSLLR' A
#
# COMPACT_ATOMS: atom_id res chain seq x y z
N GLU A 1 -19.35 5.50 -11.54
CA GLU A 1 -19.91 4.59 -10.52
C GLU A 1 -19.43 5.05 -9.15
N LYS A 2 -20.27 5.03 -8.11
CA LYS A 2 -20.04 5.78 -6.86
C LYS A 2 -19.19 4.96 -5.89
N TYR A 3 -18.03 5.48 -5.48
CA TYR A 3 -17.22 4.95 -4.39
C TYR A 3 -17.23 5.97 -3.25
N GLU A 4 -17.32 5.49 -2.02
CA GLU A 4 -17.10 6.29 -0.82
C GLU A 4 -15.60 6.28 -0.48
N THR A 5 -15.04 7.44 -0.19
CA THR A 5 -13.60 7.58 0.05
C THR A 5 -13.34 8.25 1.38
N VAL A 6 -12.34 7.73 2.09
CA VAL A 6 -11.78 8.31 3.30
C VAL A 6 -10.30 8.55 3.03
N ILE A 7 -9.83 9.78 3.23
CA ILE A 7 -8.44 10.17 2.96
C ILE A 7 -7.75 10.47 4.28
N VAL A 8 -6.54 9.93 4.44
CA VAL A 8 -5.65 10.14 5.58
C VAL A 8 -4.25 10.46 5.06
N HIS A 9 -3.45 11.14 5.88
CA HIS A 9 -2.15 11.69 5.45
C HIS A 9 -0.95 11.11 6.20
N ASP A 10 -1.18 10.20 7.14
CA ASP A 10 -0.13 9.52 7.91
C ASP A 10 -0.51 8.05 8.19
N GLY A 11 0.49 7.23 8.48
CA GLY A 11 0.30 5.80 8.65
C GLY A 11 -0.48 5.41 9.91
N GLN A 12 -0.45 6.21 10.98
CA GLN A 12 -1.19 5.90 12.20
C GLN A 12 -2.68 6.15 11.97
N ALA A 13 -3.03 7.28 11.36
CA ALA A 13 -4.40 7.57 10.95
C ALA A 13 -4.93 6.52 9.95
N ALA A 14 -4.07 5.96 9.10
CA ALA A 14 -4.47 4.88 8.19
C ALA A 14 -4.91 3.60 8.91
N VAL A 15 -4.18 3.17 9.94
CA VAL A 15 -4.57 1.99 10.73
C VAL A 15 -5.88 2.24 11.48
N GLN A 16 -6.03 3.41 12.10
CA GLN A 16 -7.27 3.78 12.81
C GLN A 16 -8.48 3.90 11.88
N ALA A 17 -8.31 4.53 10.72
CA ALA A 17 -9.37 4.68 9.73
C ALA A 17 -9.78 3.32 9.15
N PHE A 18 -8.84 2.39 8.97
CA PHE A 18 -9.11 1.04 8.51
C PHE A 18 -10.03 0.28 9.47
N GLU A 19 -9.74 0.34 10.78
CA GLU A 19 -10.57 -0.30 11.81
C GLU A 19 -11.94 0.36 11.96
N ALA A 20 -12.04 1.68 11.78
CA ALA A 20 -13.30 2.41 11.94
C ALA A 20 -14.26 2.24 10.75
N HIS A 21 -13.74 2.13 9.52
CA HIS A 21 -14.56 2.17 8.30
C HIS A 21 -14.64 0.84 7.55
N HIS A 22 -13.77 -0.13 7.85
CA HIS A 22 -13.72 -1.44 7.20
C HIS A 22 -13.78 -1.38 5.66
N PRO A 23 -12.83 -0.69 4.99
CA PRO A 23 -12.88 -0.48 3.54
C PRO A 23 -12.70 -1.79 2.76
N ASP A 24 -13.30 -1.85 1.57
CA ASP A 24 -13.17 -2.99 0.63
C ASP A 24 -11.88 -2.92 -0.22
N LEU A 25 -11.23 -1.76 -0.27
CA LEU A 25 -9.99 -1.50 -1.02
C LEU A 25 -9.18 -0.42 -0.33
N LEU A 26 -7.86 -0.62 -0.24
CA LEU A 26 -6.93 0.40 0.27
C LEU A 26 -5.95 0.85 -0.81
N LEU A 27 -5.86 2.16 -1.01
CA LEU A 27 -4.78 2.79 -1.76
C LEU A 27 -3.76 3.31 -0.75
N LEU A 28 -2.52 2.84 -0.81
CA LEU A 28 -1.51 3.13 0.20
C LEU A 28 -0.23 3.64 -0.44
N ASP A 29 0.17 4.86 -0.09
CA ASP A 29 1.46 5.40 -0.52
C ASP A 29 2.59 4.72 0.26
N VAL A 30 3.60 4.27 -0.47
CA VAL A 30 4.82 3.69 0.12
C VAL A 30 5.63 4.77 0.84
N MET A 31 5.68 5.99 0.30
CA MET A 31 6.52 7.08 0.78
C MET A 31 5.70 8.07 1.61
N MET A 32 5.44 7.72 2.88
CA MET A 32 4.82 8.62 3.85
C MET A 32 5.80 9.04 4.95
N PRO A 33 5.67 10.25 5.51
CA PRO A 33 6.44 10.66 6.69
C PRO A 33 6.01 9.87 7.93
N VAL A 34 6.93 9.74 8.90
CA VAL A 34 6.74 9.09 10.22
C VAL A 34 6.58 7.57 10.17
N ILE A 35 5.63 7.03 9.40
CA ILE A 35 5.39 5.58 9.22
C ILE A 35 5.33 5.29 7.72
N ASP A 36 6.18 4.39 7.23
CA ASP A 36 6.16 3.99 5.82
C ASP A 36 4.94 3.12 5.47
N GLY A 37 4.55 3.11 4.19
CA GLY A 37 3.40 2.33 3.73
C GLY A 37 3.56 0.81 3.92
N PHE A 38 4.79 0.30 4.00
CA PHE A 38 5.02 -1.12 4.26
C PHE A 38 4.64 -1.53 5.68
N SER A 39 4.93 -0.66 6.65
CA SER A 39 4.60 -0.87 8.05
C SER A 39 3.08 -0.90 8.25
N VAL A 40 2.37 0.08 7.66
CA VAL A 40 0.89 0.11 7.66
C VAL A 40 0.30 -1.15 7.03
N CYS A 41 0.80 -1.56 5.87
CA CYS A 41 0.34 -2.79 5.21
C CYS A 41 0.56 -4.03 6.09
N ARG A 42 1.71 -4.12 6.77
CA ARG A 42 2.01 -5.23 7.67
C ARG A 42 1.03 -5.30 8.84
N GLU A 43 0.69 -4.16 9.45
CA GLU A 43 -0.30 -4.11 10.53
C GLU A 43 -1.68 -4.55 10.05
N ILE A 44 -2.17 -3.99 8.95
CA ILE A 44 -3.47 -4.35 8.39
C ILE A 44 -3.53 -5.83 8.01
N ARG A 45 -2.43 -6.40 7.47
CA ARG A 45 -2.34 -7.83 7.11
C ARG A 45 -2.41 -8.78 8.30
N LYS A 46 -2.18 -8.32 9.54
CA LYS A 46 -2.41 -9.15 10.74
C LYS A 46 -3.90 -9.43 10.96
N ILE A 47 -4.78 -8.54 10.48
CA ILE A 47 -6.20 -8.57 10.78
C ILE A 47 -7.11 -8.67 9.55
N SER A 48 -6.59 -8.40 8.34
CA SER A 48 -7.39 -8.38 7.12
C SER A 48 -6.63 -8.79 5.85
N GLN A 49 -7.37 -9.43 4.93
CA GLN A 49 -6.94 -9.78 3.58
C GLN A 49 -7.45 -8.80 2.52
N VAL A 50 -7.94 -7.62 2.93
CA VAL A 50 -8.44 -6.59 1.99
C VAL A 50 -7.42 -6.33 0.85
N PRO A 51 -7.83 -6.15 -0.40
CA PRO A 51 -6.94 -5.72 -1.46
C PRO A 51 -6.24 -4.40 -1.09
N ILE A 52 -4.91 -4.36 -1.20
CA ILE A 52 -4.09 -3.15 -0.98
C ILE A 52 -3.32 -2.89 -2.27
N ILE A 53 -3.52 -1.70 -2.86
CA ILE A 53 -2.75 -1.22 -3.99
C ILE A 53 -1.71 -0.25 -3.44
N MET A 54 -0.44 -0.67 -3.52
CA MET A 54 0.69 0.18 -3.17
C MET A 54 0.95 1.19 -4.29
N ILE A 55 0.90 2.47 -3.96
CA ILE A 55 1.24 3.57 -4.84
C ILE A 55 2.65 4.02 -4.46
N THR A 56 3.55 4.12 -5.44
CA THR A 56 4.89 4.65 -5.23
C THR A 56 5.24 5.61 -6.36
N ALA A 57 5.79 6.77 -6.01
CA ALA A 57 6.29 7.75 -6.97
C ALA A 57 7.78 7.54 -7.32
N GLN A 58 8.45 6.53 -6.76
CA GLN A 58 9.87 6.26 -6.99
C GLN A 58 10.08 4.94 -7.73
N PRO A 59 10.38 4.98 -9.05
CA PRO A 59 10.60 3.77 -9.85
C PRO A 59 11.73 2.87 -9.33
N ALA A 60 12.74 3.47 -8.70
CA ALA A 60 13.91 2.76 -8.19
C ALA A 60 13.59 1.78 -7.04
N LEU A 61 12.53 2.02 -6.27
CA LEU A 61 12.16 1.17 -5.13
C LEU A 61 11.65 -0.20 -5.56
N LEU A 62 11.12 -0.32 -6.79
CA LEU A 62 10.59 -1.56 -7.34
C LEU A 62 11.66 -2.65 -7.48
N LEU A 63 12.92 -2.25 -7.63
CA LEU A 63 14.06 -3.16 -7.78
C LEU A 63 14.57 -3.73 -6.44
N SER A 64 14.24 -3.08 -5.31
CA SER A 64 14.67 -3.48 -3.96
C SER A 64 13.58 -4.17 -3.13
N LEU A 65 12.37 -4.36 -3.67
CA LEU A 65 11.29 -5.04 -2.94
C LEU A 65 11.57 -6.53 -2.72
N HIS A 66 10.97 -7.06 -1.66
CA HIS A 66 11.03 -8.45 -1.22
C HIS A 66 10.95 -9.42 -2.42
N PRO A 67 11.72 -10.53 -2.46
CA PRO A 67 11.78 -11.43 -3.62
C PRO A 67 10.43 -11.89 -4.20
N ALA A 68 9.39 -11.88 -3.36
CA ALA A 68 8.01 -12.23 -3.71
C ALA A 68 7.26 -11.20 -4.59
N MET A 69 7.75 -9.96 -4.70
CA MET A 69 7.13 -8.87 -5.48
C MET A 69 7.91 -8.49 -6.74
N ARG A 70 8.93 -9.28 -7.12
CA ARG A 70 9.58 -9.13 -8.43
C ARG A 70 8.60 -9.52 -9.53
N LEU A 71 7.92 -8.52 -10.10
CA LEU A 71 7.25 -8.67 -11.39
C LEU A 71 8.28 -9.19 -12.39
N ARG A 72 7.95 -10.29 -13.09
CA ARG A 72 8.79 -10.89 -14.13
C ARG A 72 8.98 -9.88 -15.28
N GLN A 73 9.93 -8.96 -15.15
CA GLN A 73 10.49 -8.23 -16.28
C GLN A 73 11.49 -9.13 -17.00
N THR A 74 10.98 -10.17 -17.66
CA THR A 74 11.72 -10.85 -18.72
C THR A 74 11.14 -10.35 -20.03
N SER A 75 11.97 -9.67 -20.83
CA SER A 75 11.89 -9.51 -22.30
C SER A 75 11.49 -8.19 -22.97
N LEU A 76 11.67 -7.00 -22.37
CA LEU A 76 11.53 -5.73 -23.11
C LEU A 76 12.70 -4.77 -22.93
N LEU A 77 13.90 -5.22 -23.32
CA LEU A 77 14.97 -4.36 -23.84
C LEU A 77 15.65 -5.15 -24.98
N ARG A 78 15.03 -5.06 -26.16
CA ARG A 78 15.75 -5.07 -27.44
C ARG A 78 15.83 -3.62 -27.89
#